data_AF-A0A973FTD7-F1
#
_entry.id   AF-A0A973FTD7-F1
#
_cell.length_a   1.000
_cell.length_b   1.000
_cell.length_c   1.000
_cell.angle_alpha   90.00
_cell.angle_beta   90.00
_cell.angle_gamma   90.00
#
_symmetry.space_group_name_H-M   'P 1'
#
loop_
_entity.id
_entity.type
_entity.pdbx_description
1 polymer ?
#
loop_
_entity_poly.entity_id
_entity_poly.type
_entity_poly.pdbx_seq_one_letter_code
_entity_poly.pdbx_strand_id
1 'polypeptide(L)'
;MPTIRLSAGDLDKLAGEALTLVEMEEARLLSWGFMRAQSDLAAELPALLDRLSPVGRELWERAQASGVTPEQVIANLVERRLVFENQGRHRSRFAEAVRLLFLLRQLMPKTSWQAAPRLVSDLRLQLQRRRYPRRDVPATALLQALEDRDADEVALAAADALLRDRDGTPLALARFQLDAAARLTGALRDRSDSGLVIGAGTGAGKTKAFYVPALAHIAAEPAETTTPKAIAIYPRIELLKDQIAEAFSESRKLDGLLGRRGQGAVVLGAYYGDTPV
;
A
#
# COMPACT_ATOMS: atom_id res chain seq x y z
N MET A 1 7.94 32.05 18.05
CA MET A 1 7.88 30.57 18.06
C MET A 1 8.06 30.09 16.64
N PRO A 2 8.90 29.08 16.37
CA PRO A 2 9.07 28.59 15.00
C PRO A 2 7.73 27.98 14.55
N THR A 3 7.14 28.56 13.51
CA THR A 3 5.96 28.05 12.83
C THR A 3 6.36 26.72 12.19
N ILE A 4 6.05 25.61 12.87
CA ILE A 4 6.21 24.28 12.29
C ILE A 4 5.27 24.26 11.07
N ARG A 5 5.83 24.36 9.86
CA ARG A 5 5.05 24.21 8.63
C ARG A 5 4.65 22.74 8.52
N LEU A 6 3.35 22.49 8.46
CA LEU A 6 2.84 21.15 8.16
C LEU A 6 3.37 20.73 6.77
N SER A 7 3.96 19.54 6.67
CA SER A 7 4.39 19.01 5.38
C SER A 7 3.19 18.64 4.52
N ALA A 8 3.32 18.66 3.19
CA ALA A 8 2.28 18.18 2.27
C ALA A 8 1.88 16.73 2.58
N GLY A 9 2.85 15.89 2.96
CA GLY A 9 2.59 14.50 3.37
C GLY A 9 1.78 14.37 4.67
N ASP A 10 1.90 15.32 5.59
CA ASP A 10 1.10 15.33 6.83
C ASP A 10 -0.33 15.83 6.57
N LEU A 11 -0.51 16.82 5.68
CA LEU A 11 -1.84 17.23 5.20
C LEU A 11 -2.54 16.06 4.51
N ASP A 12 -1.82 15.30 3.68
CA ASP A 12 -2.37 14.15 2.98
C ASP A 12 -2.84 13.04 3.92
N LYS A 13 -2.13 12.82 5.03
CA LYS A 13 -2.50 11.87 6.09
C LYS A 13 -3.74 12.35 6.84
N LEU A 14 -3.76 13.62 7.24
CA LEU A 14 -4.92 14.24 7.90
C LEU A 14 -6.17 14.13 7.01
N ALA A 15 -6.06 14.48 5.74
CA ALA A 15 -7.13 14.34 4.76
C ALA A 15 -7.60 12.89 4.64
N GLY A 16 -6.69 11.91 4.70
CA GLY A 16 -7.05 10.48 4.73
C GLY A 16 -7.87 10.06 5.96
N GLU A 17 -7.54 10.59 7.14
CA GLU A 17 -8.34 10.36 8.36
C GLU A 17 -9.70 11.04 8.28
N ALA A 18 -9.77 12.27 7.77
CA ALA A 18 -11.04 12.98 7.52
C ALA A 18 -11.92 12.24 6.51
N LEU A 19 -11.34 11.79 5.39
CA LEU A 19 -12.04 11.01 4.36
C LEU A 19 -12.65 9.74 4.93
N THR A 20 -11.97 9.06 5.84
CA THR A 20 -12.51 7.88 6.51
C THR A 20 -13.83 8.21 7.23
N LEU A 21 -13.90 9.35 7.91
CA LEU A 21 -15.12 9.77 8.61
C LEU A 21 -16.25 10.13 7.63
N VAL A 22 -15.92 10.83 6.55
CA VAL A 22 -16.86 11.14 5.46
C VAL A 22 -17.43 9.86 4.84
N GLU A 23 -16.55 8.92 4.44
CA GLU A 23 -16.96 7.64 3.84
C GLU A 23 -17.84 6.82 4.81
N MET A 24 -17.60 6.91 6.12
CA MET A 24 -18.42 6.23 7.14
C MET A 24 -19.83 6.82 7.25
N GLU A 25 -19.99 8.15 7.17
CA GLU A 25 -21.33 8.78 7.15
C GLU A 25 -22.07 8.47 5.86
N GLU A 26 -21.39 8.56 4.72
CA GLU A 26 -21.97 8.20 3.42
C GLU A 26 -22.38 6.73 3.38
N ALA A 27 -21.54 5.81 3.91
CA ALA A 27 -21.85 4.38 3.96
C ALA A 27 -23.14 4.08 4.72
N ARG A 28 -23.46 4.85 5.77
CA ARG A 28 -24.76 4.75 6.45
C ARG A 28 -25.87 5.04 5.45
N LEU A 29 -25.89 6.22 4.83
CA LEU A 29 -26.95 6.59 3.88
C LEU A 29 -27.06 5.61 2.70
N LEU A 30 -25.93 5.17 2.16
CA LEU A 30 -25.90 4.22 1.05
C LEU A 30 -26.47 2.85 1.43
N SER A 31 -26.23 2.37 2.66
CA SER A 31 -26.79 1.10 3.15
C SER A 31 -28.32 1.11 3.27
N TRP A 32 -28.93 2.29 3.37
CA TRP A 32 -30.38 2.48 3.34
C TRP A 32 -30.93 2.76 1.93
N GLY A 33 -30.08 2.71 0.89
CA GLY A 33 -30.49 2.91 -0.50
C GLY A 33 -30.48 4.37 -0.98
N PHE A 34 -29.96 5.32 -0.20
CA PHE A 34 -29.84 6.72 -0.60
C PHE A 34 -28.65 6.96 -1.56
N MET A 35 -28.72 6.37 -2.76
CA MET A 35 -27.63 6.33 -3.74
C MET A 35 -27.27 7.70 -4.34
N ARG A 36 -28.14 8.70 -4.19
CA ARG A 36 -27.91 10.06 -4.69
C ARG A 36 -27.50 11.03 -3.59
N ALA A 37 -27.28 10.56 -2.36
CA ALA A 37 -26.84 11.41 -1.25
C ALA A 37 -25.57 12.19 -1.63
N GLN A 38 -25.48 13.41 -1.12
CA GLN A 38 -24.34 14.30 -1.20
C GLN A 38 -24.27 15.07 0.12
N SER A 39 -23.06 15.40 0.55
CA SER A 39 -22.80 16.16 1.78
C SER A 39 -22.38 17.58 1.48
N ASP A 40 -22.72 18.52 2.35
CA ASP A 40 -22.06 19.82 2.40
C ASP A 40 -20.85 19.72 3.32
N LEU A 41 -19.69 19.32 2.78
CA LEU A 41 -18.49 19.15 3.60
C LEU A 41 -18.01 20.45 4.23
N ALA A 42 -18.30 21.62 3.65
CA ALA A 42 -17.91 22.88 4.28
C ALA A 42 -18.65 23.06 5.63
N ALA A 43 -19.93 22.67 5.68
CA ALA A 43 -20.72 22.69 6.91
C ALA A 43 -20.48 21.48 7.83
N GLU A 44 -20.30 20.29 7.26
CA GLU A 44 -20.29 19.02 8.00
C GLU A 44 -18.89 18.64 8.53
N LEU A 45 -17.81 19.00 7.81
CA LEU A 45 -16.46 18.55 8.14
C LEU A 45 -15.97 18.99 9.53
N PRO A 46 -16.20 20.23 10.01
CA PRO A 46 -15.76 20.64 11.34
C PRO A 46 -16.22 19.68 12.45
N ALA A 47 -17.51 19.31 12.45
CA ALA A 47 -18.06 18.36 13.41
C ALA A 47 -17.54 16.92 13.22
N LEU A 48 -17.16 16.54 11.99
CA LEU A 48 -16.51 15.26 11.75
C LEU A 48 -15.09 15.25 12.31
N LEU A 49 -14.32 16.34 12.22
CA LEU A 49 -12.95 16.40 12.71
C LEU A 49 -12.85 16.15 14.22
N ASP A 50 -13.89 16.46 15.00
CA ASP A 50 -13.97 16.14 16.43
C ASP A 50 -13.95 14.62 16.71
N ARG A 51 -14.29 13.80 15.71
CA ARG A 51 -14.36 12.32 15.81
C ARG A 51 -13.10 11.62 15.30
N LEU A 52 -12.03 12.36 15.04
CA LEU A 52 -10.75 11.79 14.60
C LEU A 52 -10.18 10.78 15.62
N SER A 53 -9.39 9.83 15.10
CA SER A 53 -8.57 8.94 15.95
C SER A 53 -7.57 9.77 16.77
N PRO A 54 -6.96 9.20 17.83
CA PRO A 54 -5.89 9.89 18.54
C PRO A 54 -4.77 10.40 17.62
N VAL A 55 -4.38 9.59 16.62
CA VAL A 55 -3.39 9.98 15.60
C VAL A 55 -3.91 11.12 14.71
N GLY A 56 -5.16 11.04 14.28
CA GLY A 56 -5.79 12.09 13.50
C GLY A 56 -5.92 13.41 14.26
N ARG A 57 -6.22 13.36 15.57
CA ARG A 57 -6.29 14.56 16.43
C ARG A 57 -4.95 15.23 16.59
N GLU A 58 -3.88 14.46 16.84
CA GLU A 58 -2.52 15.01 16.90
C GLU A 58 -2.13 15.70 15.59
N LEU A 59 -2.45 15.07 14.44
CA LEU A 59 -2.25 15.69 13.12
C LEU A 59 -3.09 16.96 12.94
N TRP A 60 -4.33 16.95 13.40
CA TRP A 60 -5.23 18.10 13.31
C TRP A 60 -4.77 19.27 14.17
N GLU A 61 -4.38 19.03 15.42
CA GLU A 61 -3.84 20.07 16.32
C GLU A 61 -2.58 20.72 15.74
N ARG A 62 -1.66 19.89 15.19
CA ARG A 62 -0.48 20.39 14.48
C ARG A 62 -0.85 21.21 13.24
N ALA A 63 -1.83 20.74 12.46
CA ALA A 63 -2.30 21.43 11.27
C ALA A 63 -2.94 22.79 11.62
N GLN A 64 -3.77 22.84 12.67
CA GLN A 64 -4.35 24.08 13.19
C GLN A 64 -3.28 25.06 13.65
N ALA A 65 -2.25 24.58 14.36
CA ALA A 65 -1.10 25.40 14.75
C ALA A 65 -0.32 25.96 13.56
N SER A 66 -0.34 25.27 12.41
CA SER A 66 0.21 25.76 11.13
C SER A 66 -0.75 26.65 10.33
N GLY A 67 -1.96 26.92 10.83
CA GLY A 67 -2.98 27.73 10.16
C GLY A 67 -3.83 26.97 9.12
N VAL A 68 -3.86 25.65 9.18
CA VAL A 68 -4.66 24.83 8.26
C VAL A 68 -6.14 24.92 8.59
N THR A 69 -6.98 25.15 7.59
CA THR A 69 -8.45 25.23 7.74
C THR A 69 -9.16 23.97 7.22
N PRO A 70 -10.41 23.68 7.64
CA PRO A 70 -11.20 22.58 7.08
C PRO A 70 -11.34 22.67 5.55
N GLU A 71 -11.46 23.87 4.99
CA GLU A 71 -11.56 24.10 3.54
C GLU A 71 -10.31 23.64 2.81
N GLN A 72 -9.12 23.81 3.41
CA GLN A 72 -7.87 23.29 2.84
C GLN A 72 -7.81 21.76 2.88
N VAL A 73 -8.40 21.12 3.90
CA VAL A 73 -8.56 19.66 3.94
C VAL A 73 -9.50 19.19 2.82
N ILE A 74 -10.61 19.89 2.59
CA ILE A 74 -11.53 19.61 1.47
C ILE A 74 -10.82 19.80 0.13
N ALA A 75 -10.09 20.91 -0.05
CA ALA A 75 -9.34 21.18 -1.27
C ALA A 75 -8.31 20.08 -1.57
N ASN A 76 -7.58 19.59 -0.55
CA ASN A 76 -6.66 18.46 -0.70
C ASN A 76 -7.40 17.18 -1.16
N LEU A 77 -8.58 16.89 -0.61
CA LEU A 77 -9.40 15.74 -1.01
C LEU A 77 -9.90 15.85 -2.46
N VAL A 78 -10.29 17.04 -2.89
CA VAL A 78 -10.76 17.31 -4.25
C VAL A 78 -9.62 17.23 -5.26
N GLU A 79 -8.48 17.87 -4.97
CA GLU A 79 -7.28 17.87 -5.81
C GLU A 79 -6.80 16.43 -6.08
N ARG A 80 -6.78 15.59 -5.02
CA ARG A 80 -6.38 14.18 -5.10
C ARG A 80 -7.47 13.26 -5.65
N ARG A 81 -8.60 13.81 -6.10
CA ARG A 81 -9.76 13.07 -6.65
C ARG A 81 -10.29 12.00 -5.69
N LEU A 82 -10.22 12.27 -4.38
CA LEU A 82 -10.79 11.43 -3.33
C LEU A 82 -12.22 11.84 -2.99
N VAL A 83 -12.56 13.10 -3.23
CA VAL A 83 -13.92 13.65 -3.18
C VAL A 83 -14.20 14.38 -4.49
N PHE A 84 -15.43 14.27 -4.98
CA PHE A 84 -15.93 15.02 -6.12
C PHE A 84 -16.87 16.12 -5.64
N GLU A 85 -16.69 17.32 -6.18
CA GLU A 85 -17.56 18.46 -5.96
C GLU A 85 -18.52 18.62 -7.16
N ASN A 86 -19.79 18.91 -6.87
CA ASN A 86 -20.80 19.28 -7.84
C ASN A 86 -21.76 20.29 -7.20
N GLN A 87 -21.78 21.53 -7.72
CA GLN A 87 -22.65 22.62 -7.25
C GLN A 87 -22.54 22.86 -5.73
N GLY A 88 -21.32 22.91 -5.18
CA GLY A 88 -21.06 23.09 -3.74
C GLY A 88 -21.40 21.86 -2.87
N ARG A 89 -21.88 20.77 -3.47
CA ARG A 89 -22.11 19.49 -2.78
C ARG A 89 -20.98 18.52 -3.08
N HIS A 90 -20.70 17.66 -2.13
CA HIS A 90 -19.56 16.76 -2.16
C HIS A 90 -20.02 15.31 -2.10
N ARG A 91 -19.24 14.43 -2.76
CA ARG A 91 -19.40 12.98 -2.65
C ARG A 91 -18.03 12.34 -2.70
N SER A 92 -17.71 11.42 -1.79
CA SER A 92 -16.44 10.69 -1.88
C SER A 92 -16.38 9.85 -3.16
N ARG A 93 -15.16 9.55 -3.61
CA ARG A 93 -14.92 8.61 -4.70
C ARG A 93 -15.53 7.23 -4.40
N PHE A 94 -15.52 6.82 -3.12
CA PHE A 94 -16.17 5.59 -2.68
C PHE A 94 -17.69 5.64 -2.92
N ALA A 95 -18.36 6.67 -2.41
CA ALA A 95 -19.82 6.81 -2.57
C ALA A 95 -20.22 6.96 -4.04
N GLU A 96 -19.43 7.67 -4.83
CA GLU A 96 -19.67 7.79 -6.28
C GLU A 96 -19.49 6.46 -7.00
N ALA A 97 -18.47 5.67 -6.67
CA ALA A 97 -18.27 4.34 -7.24
C ALA A 97 -19.45 3.41 -6.90
N VAL A 98 -19.91 3.40 -5.65
CA VAL A 98 -21.08 2.63 -5.22
C VAL A 98 -22.33 3.04 -6.01
N ARG A 99 -22.56 4.35 -6.15
CA ARG A 99 -23.68 4.89 -6.94
C ARG A 99 -23.61 4.43 -8.40
N LEU A 100 -22.44 4.55 -9.02
CA LEU A 100 -22.26 4.16 -10.42
C LEU A 100 -22.47 2.65 -10.61
N LEU A 101 -21.92 1.82 -9.73
CA LEU A 101 -22.14 0.36 -9.75
C LEU A 101 -23.64 0.02 -9.63
N PHE A 102 -24.33 0.66 -8.69
CA PHE A 102 -25.76 0.44 -8.49
C PHE A 102 -26.61 0.93 -9.67
N LEU A 103 -26.17 1.98 -10.37
CA LEU A 103 -26.87 2.54 -11.53
C LEU A 103 -26.48 1.89 -12.86
N LEU A 104 -25.56 0.90 -12.87
CA LEU A 104 -25.24 0.14 -14.08
C LEU A 104 -26.51 -0.47 -14.66
N ARG A 105 -26.65 -0.35 -15.98
CA ARG A 105 -27.78 -0.89 -16.75
C ARG A 105 -27.29 -1.97 -17.70
N GLN A 106 -28.18 -2.90 -18.01
CA GLN A 106 -27.91 -3.97 -18.96
C GLN A 106 -27.90 -3.41 -20.39
N LEU A 107 -27.00 -3.90 -21.24
CA LEU A 107 -27.02 -3.58 -22.65
C LEU A 107 -27.95 -4.56 -23.38
N MET A 108 -29.07 -4.05 -23.89
CA MET A 108 -30.08 -4.88 -24.56
C MET A 108 -30.16 -4.50 -26.05
N PRO A 109 -30.16 -5.47 -26.99
CA PRO A 109 -30.03 -5.20 -28.43
C PRO A 109 -31.06 -4.24 -29.05
N LYS A 110 -32.23 -4.06 -28.41
CA LYS A 110 -33.34 -3.24 -28.93
C LYS A 110 -33.87 -2.23 -27.91
N THR A 111 -33.15 -1.97 -26.83
CA THR A 111 -33.57 -1.03 -25.78
C THR A 111 -32.49 0.02 -25.58
N SER A 112 -32.88 1.30 -25.57
CA SER A 112 -31.92 2.35 -25.21
C SER A 112 -31.40 2.11 -23.80
N TRP A 113 -30.12 2.38 -23.57
CA TRP A 113 -29.49 2.15 -22.28
C TRP A 113 -30.18 2.91 -21.14
N GLN A 114 -30.79 4.08 -21.37
CA GLN A 114 -31.54 4.79 -20.32
C GLN A 114 -32.83 4.08 -19.87
N ALA A 115 -33.40 3.24 -20.73
CA ALA A 115 -34.63 2.49 -20.48
C ALA A 115 -34.38 1.04 -20.04
N ALA A 116 -33.19 0.49 -20.34
CA ALA A 116 -32.82 -0.87 -19.99
C ALA A 116 -32.78 -1.09 -18.46
N PRO A 117 -33.19 -2.25 -17.94
CA PRO A 117 -33.18 -2.50 -16.50
C PRO A 117 -31.78 -2.37 -15.90
N ARG A 118 -31.72 -2.12 -14.58
CA ARG A 118 -30.45 -2.14 -13.86
C ARG A 118 -29.82 -3.54 -13.94
N LEU A 119 -28.50 -3.58 -14.03
CA LEU A 119 -27.71 -4.80 -13.91
C LEU A 119 -27.63 -5.24 -12.45
N VAL A 120 -27.57 -4.28 -11.53
CA VAL A 120 -27.50 -4.51 -10.09
C VAL A 120 -28.89 -4.33 -9.47
N SER A 121 -29.40 -5.37 -8.82
CA SER A 121 -30.69 -5.33 -8.13
C SER A 121 -30.57 -4.68 -6.74
N ASP A 122 -29.55 -5.07 -5.99
CA ASP A 122 -29.28 -4.63 -4.61
C ASP A 122 -27.78 -4.64 -4.31
N LEU A 123 -27.36 -3.94 -3.25
CA LEU A 123 -25.96 -3.83 -2.84
C LEU A 123 -25.82 -3.85 -1.31
N ARG A 124 -24.99 -4.75 -0.80
CA ARG A 124 -24.60 -4.78 0.63
C ARG A 124 -23.22 -4.17 0.80
N LEU A 125 -23.12 -3.15 1.65
CA LEU A 125 -21.87 -2.46 1.94
C LEU A 125 -21.25 -2.95 3.25
N GLN A 126 -19.97 -3.29 3.20
CA GLN A 126 -19.14 -3.48 4.38
C GLN A 126 -17.94 -2.56 4.27
N LEU A 127 -18.08 -1.33 4.78
CA LEU A 127 -16.97 -0.39 4.90
C LEU A 127 -16.23 -0.65 6.23
N GLN A 128 -14.91 -0.72 6.18
CA GLN A 128 -14.05 -0.84 7.36
C GLN A 128 -13.07 0.32 7.38
N ARG A 129 -12.74 0.80 8.60
CA ARG A 129 -11.73 1.84 8.78
C ARG A 129 -10.39 1.35 8.25
N ARG A 130 -9.72 2.19 7.44
CA ARG A 130 -8.38 1.89 6.93
C ARG A 130 -7.42 1.79 8.12
N ARG A 131 -6.75 0.66 8.24
CA ARG A 131 -5.70 0.44 9.25
C ARG A 131 -4.39 0.24 8.50
N TYR A 132 -3.49 1.19 8.65
CA TYR A 132 -2.12 1.06 8.16
C TYR A 132 -1.23 0.60 9.31
N PRO A 133 -0.33 -0.36 9.07
CA PRO A 133 0.64 -0.74 10.08
C PRO A 133 1.59 0.44 10.34
N ARG A 134 1.92 0.66 11.61
CA ARG A 134 2.93 1.65 12.01
C ARG A 134 4.28 1.26 11.40
N ARG A 135 5.00 2.24 10.88
CA ARG A 135 6.36 2.10 10.34
C ARG A 135 7.36 2.76 11.28
N ASP A 136 7.52 2.16 12.45
CA ASP A 136 8.32 2.64 13.57
C ASP A 136 9.50 1.71 13.90
N VAL A 137 9.65 0.60 13.15
CA VAL A 137 10.76 -0.32 13.31
C VAL A 137 11.93 0.16 12.44
N PRO A 138 13.09 0.50 13.01
CA PRO A 138 14.24 0.92 12.21
C PRO A 138 14.81 -0.26 11.40
N ALA A 139 15.42 0.02 10.24
CA ALA A 139 16.08 -0.99 9.42
C ALA A 139 17.14 -1.80 10.20
N THR A 140 17.84 -1.15 11.13
CA THR A 140 18.82 -1.79 12.01
C THR A 140 18.24 -2.91 12.86
N ALA A 141 16.96 -2.83 13.25
CA ALA A 141 16.31 -3.90 13.99
C ALA A 141 16.10 -5.16 13.13
N LEU A 142 15.88 -4.99 11.82
CA LEU A 142 15.85 -6.14 10.92
C LEU A 142 17.25 -6.71 10.71
N LEU A 143 18.27 -5.87 10.48
CA LEU A 143 19.65 -6.34 10.34
C LEU A 143 20.10 -7.14 11.58
N GLN A 144 19.82 -6.64 12.79
CA GLN A 144 20.08 -7.39 14.02
C GLN A 144 19.32 -8.72 14.06
N ALA A 145 18.03 -8.73 13.70
CA ALA A 145 17.23 -9.95 13.70
C ALA A 145 17.70 -11.00 12.68
N LEU A 146 18.34 -10.56 11.59
CA LEU A 146 18.99 -11.44 10.62
C LEU A 146 20.32 -11.97 11.16
N GLU A 147 21.13 -11.11 11.78
CA GLU A 147 22.41 -11.46 12.42
C GLU A 147 22.20 -12.47 13.57
N ASP A 148 21.19 -12.26 14.42
CA ASP A 148 20.77 -13.19 15.49
C ASP A 148 20.35 -14.57 14.96
N ARG A 149 20.17 -14.71 13.64
CA ARG A 149 19.84 -15.96 12.94
C ARG A 149 20.98 -16.44 12.06
N ASP A 150 22.21 -16.00 12.35
CA ASP A 150 23.43 -16.39 11.65
C ASP A 150 23.39 -16.06 10.15
N ALA A 151 22.71 -14.99 9.76
CA ALA A 151 22.82 -14.48 8.40
C ALA A 151 24.26 -14.04 8.14
N ASP A 152 24.85 -14.48 7.04
CA ASP A 152 26.22 -14.11 6.69
C ASP A 152 26.36 -12.62 6.35
N GLU A 153 27.61 -12.16 6.27
CA GLU A 153 27.95 -10.76 5.98
C GLU A 153 27.37 -10.28 4.64
N VAL A 154 27.20 -11.19 3.67
CA VAL A 154 26.67 -10.88 2.34
C VAL A 154 25.17 -10.65 2.41
N ALA A 155 24.46 -11.53 3.11
CA ALA A 155 23.03 -11.42 3.34
C ALA A 155 22.72 -10.15 4.14
N LEU A 156 23.52 -9.81 5.14
CA LEU A 156 23.38 -8.58 5.92
C LEU A 156 23.63 -7.33 5.05
N ALA A 157 24.69 -7.31 4.25
CA ALA A 157 24.98 -6.20 3.33
C ALA A 157 23.90 -6.05 2.24
N ALA A 158 23.39 -7.17 1.71
CA ALA A 158 22.32 -7.18 0.74
C ALA A 158 21.01 -6.67 1.36
N ALA A 159 20.69 -7.10 2.59
CA ALA A 159 19.52 -6.61 3.31
C ALA A 159 19.61 -5.10 3.57
N ASP A 160 20.78 -4.57 3.98
CA ASP A 160 20.97 -3.12 4.17
C ASP A 160 20.73 -2.35 2.86
N ALA A 161 21.28 -2.83 1.74
CA ALA A 161 21.08 -2.22 0.43
C ALA A 161 19.59 -2.21 0.01
N LEU A 162 18.86 -3.30 0.27
CA LEU A 162 17.43 -3.42 -0.06
C LEU A 162 16.53 -2.57 0.85
N LEU A 163 16.99 -2.29 2.08
CA LEU A 163 16.31 -1.46 3.06
C LEU A 163 16.57 0.05 2.89
N ARG A 164 17.21 0.46 1.80
CA ARG A 164 17.37 1.87 1.42
C ARG A 164 16.40 2.26 0.32
N ASP A 165 15.94 3.51 0.39
CA ASP A 165 15.22 4.13 -0.71
C ASP A 165 16.16 4.59 -1.84
N ARG A 166 15.62 5.31 -2.83
CA ARG A 166 16.38 5.80 -3.99
C ARG A 166 17.44 6.84 -3.63
N ASP A 167 17.23 7.55 -2.52
CA ASP A 167 18.14 8.59 -2.03
C ASP A 167 19.16 8.01 -1.03
N GLY A 168 19.12 6.70 -0.79
CA GLY A 168 20.00 5.99 0.14
C GLY A 168 19.54 6.06 1.60
N THR A 169 18.37 6.62 1.87
CA THR A 169 17.82 6.78 3.21
C THR A 169 17.29 5.45 3.74
N PRO A 170 17.62 5.05 4.98
CA PRO A 170 17.07 3.84 5.58
C PRO A 170 15.55 3.89 5.70
N LEU A 171 14.89 2.81 5.29
CA LEU A 171 13.45 2.64 5.39
C LEU A 171 13.05 2.23 6.82
N ALA A 172 12.01 2.87 7.34
CA ALA A 172 11.31 2.36 8.51
C ALA A 172 10.32 1.25 8.11
N LEU A 173 10.36 0.16 8.87
CA LEU A 173 9.58 -1.05 8.66
C LEU A 173 8.36 -1.08 9.57
N ALA A 174 7.34 -1.81 9.13
CA ALA A 174 6.29 -2.27 10.00
C ALA A 174 6.68 -3.55 10.72
N ARG A 175 6.11 -3.76 11.92
CA ARG A 175 6.41 -4.93 12.75
C ARG A 175 6.22 -6.26 12.01
N PHE A 176 5.16 -6.39 11.22
CA PHE A 176 4.92 -7.62 10.44
C PHE A 176 6.00 -7.89 9.39
N GLN A 177 6.67 -6.86 8.87
CA GLN A 177 7.76 -7.03 7.90
C GLN A 177 9.01 -7.58 8.59
N LEU A 178 9.34 -7.06 9.77
CA LEU A 178 10.39 -7.60 10.64
C LEU A 178 10.10 -9.07 10.98
N ASP A 179 8.91 -9.35 11.51
CA ASP A 179 8.57 -10.70 11.97
C ASP A 179 8.55 -11.71 10.80
N ALA A 180 8.05 -11.31 9.62
CA ALA A 180 8.04 -12.16 8.43
C ALA A 180 9.45 -12.42 7.88
N ALA A 181 10.28 -11.37 7.79
CA ALA A 181 11.63 -11.50 7.26
C ALA A 181 12.52 -12.36 8.18
N ALA A 182 12.45 -12.13 9.49
CA ALA A 182 13.15 -12.95 10.47
C ALA A 182 12.74 -14.43 10.43
N ARG A 183 11.44 -14.71 10.26
CA ARG A 183 10.95 -16.10 10.10
C ARG A 183 11.44 -16.74 8.80
N LEU A 184 11.39 -16.00 7.69
CA LEU A 184 11.85 -16.54 6.40
C LEU A 184 13.35 -16.84 6.41
N THR A 185 14.17 -15.95 6.99
CA THR A 185 15.62 -16.17 7.11
C THR A 185 15.93 -17.41 7.95
N GLY A 186 15.24 -17.61 9.08
CA GLY A 186 15.40 -18.84 9.88
C GLY A 186 15.03 -20.09 9.08
N ALA A 187 13.91 -20.08 8.36
CA ALA A 187 13.48 -21.20 7.54
C ALA A 187 14.46 -21.54 6.40
N LEU A 188 15.02 -20.53 5.73
CA LEU A 188 16.02 -20.69 4.67
C LEU A 188 17.33 -21.29 5.21
N ARG A 189 17.76 -20.86 6.41
CA ARG A 189 18.94 -21.41 7.10
C ARG A 189 18.73 -22.87 7.49
N ASP A 190 17.62 -23.17 8.16
CA ASP A 190 17.35 -24.49 8.71
C ASP A 190 17.04 -25.53 7.62
N ARG A 191 16.87 -25.08 6.36
CA ARG A 191 16.47 -25.91 5.21
C ARG A 191 15.24 -26.76 5.52
N SER A 192 14.36 -26.23 6.36
CA SER A 192 13.17 -26.91 6.83
C SER A 192 11.98 -26.63 5.92
N ASP A 193 11.20 -27.66 5.63
CA ASP A 193 9.90 -27.51 4.97
C ASP A 193 8.94 -26.74 5.90
N SER A 194 8.70 -25.48 5.56
CA SER A 194 7.87 -24.59 6.37
C SER A 194 6.98 -23.70 5.50
N GLY A 195 5.84 -23.30 6.06
CA GLY A 195 4.91 -22.38 5.42
C GLY A 195 4.79 -21.08 6.22
N LEU A 196 4.86 -19.94 5.53
CA LEU A 196 4.64 -18.62 6.11
C LEU A 196 3.51 -17.89 5.36
N VAL A 197 2.52 -17.41 6.10
CA VAL A 197 1.45 -16.55 5.58
C VAL A 197 1.67 -15.12 6.07
N ILE A 198 1.89 -14.18 5.16
CA ILE A 198 2.09 -12.76 5.47
C ILE A 198 0.76 -12.01 5.31
N GLY A 199 0.06 -11.80 6.43
CA GLY A 199 -1.19 -11.04 6.48
C GLY A 199 -0.97 -9.54 6.65
N ALA A 200 -1.26 -8.75 5.62
CA ALA A 200 -1.31 -7.28 5.72
C ALA A 200 -2.21 -6.67 4.64
N GLY A 201 -2.67 -5.43 4.85
CA GLY A 201 -3.48 -4.69 3.89
C GLY A 201 -2.79 -4.45 2.54
N THR A 202 -3.55 -4.04 1.53
CA THR A 202 -3.00 -3.62 0.22
C THR A 202 -2.10 -2.41 0.40
N GLY A 203 -0.95 -2.39 -0.28
CA GLY A 203 0.05 -1.32 -0.14
C GLY A 203 0.79 -1.28 1.21
N ALA A 204 0.54 -2.23 2.12
CA ALA A 204 1.18 -2.24 3.44
C ALA A 204 2.69 -2.57 3.42
N GLY A 205 3.22 -3.10 2.30
CA GLY A 205 4.62 -3.50 2.18
C GLY A 205 4.89 -5.01 2.27
N LYS A 206 3.89 -5.85 1.94
CA LYS A 206 4.04 -7.32 1.87
C LYS A 206 5.18 -7.75 0.94
N THR A 207 5.32 -7.07 -0.19
CA THR A 207 6.34 -7.33 -1.20
C THR A 207 7.74 -7.24 -0.60
N LYS A 208 8.08 -6.16 0.13
CA LYS A 208 9.37 -6.03 0.81
C LYS A 208 9.57 -7.06 1.93
N ALA A 209 8.51 -7.44 2.65
CA ALA A 209 8.59 -8.47 3.68
C ALA A 209 9.05 -9.84 3.12
N PHE A 210 8.74 -10.12 1.85
CA PHE A 210 9.19 -11.32 1.15
C PHE A 210 10.53 -11.12 0.42
N TYR A 211 10.65 -10.07 -0.39
CA TYR A 211 11.81 -9.90 -1.28
C TYR A 211 13.10 -9.54 -0.55
N VAL A 212 13.06 -8.82 0.58
CA VAL A 212 14.29 -8.47 1.34
C VAL A 212 15.04 -9.73 1.79
N PRO A 213 14.44 -10.63 2.60
CA PRO A 213 15.11 -11.86 3.02
C PRO A 213 15.41 -12.82 1.86
N ALA A 214 14.53 -12.91 0.85
CA ALA A 214 14.74 -13.79 -0.30
C ALA A 214 15.93 -13.35 -1.17
N LEU A 215 16.01 -12.07 -1.53
CA LEU A 215 17.11 -11.54 -2.34
C LEU A 215 18.42 -11.50 -1.55
N ALA A 216 18.38 -11.24 -0.24
CA ALA A 216 19.55 -11.32 0.62
C ALA A 216 20.14 -12.74 0.63
N HIS A 217 19.28 -13.76 0.77
CA HIS A 217 19.70 -15.16 0.68
C HIS A 217 20.25 -15.52 -0.72
N ILE A 218 19.59 -15.07 -1.80
CA ILE A 218 20.07 -15.30 -3.17
C ILE A 218 21.45 -14.68 -3.42
N ALA A 219 21.73 -13.51 -2.84
CA ALA A 219 23.00 -12.81 -2.96
C ALA A 219 24.15 -13.49 -2.19
N ALA A 220 23.81 -14.12 -1.05
CA ALA A 220 24.73 -14.91 -0.25
C ALA A 220 25.11 -16.25 -0.91
N GLU A 221 24.18 -16.85 -1.64
CA GLU A 221 24.40 -18.12 -2.32
C GLU A 221 25.46 -18.02 -3.45
N PRO A 222 26.29 -19.05 -3.67
CA PRO A 222 27.31 -19.06 -4.73
C PRO A 222 26.74 -18.77 -6.12
N ALA A 223 27.57 -18.14 -6.97
CA ALA A 223 27.18 -17.74 -8.33
C ALA A 223 27.18 -18.90 -9.34
N GLU A 224 27.79 -20.04 -8.99
CA GLU A 224 27.98 -21.18 -9.89
C GLU A 224 26.70 -22.00 -10.15
N THR A 225 25.62 -21.73 -9.40
CA THR A 225 24.35 -22.43 -9.57
C THR A 225 23.48 -21.71 -10.61
N THR A 226 23.19 -22.36 -11.74
CA THR A 226 22.21 -21.89 -12.74
C THR A 226 20.77 -22.26 -12.38
N THR A 227 20.57 -22.90 -11.23
CA THR A 227 19.26 -23.37 -10.76
C THR A 227 18.41 -22.21 -10.23
N PRO A 228 17.10 -22.20 -10.50
CA PRO A 228 16.18 -21.24 -9.88
C PRO A 228 16.25 -21.31 -8.35
N LYS A 229 16.57 -20.19 -7.70
CA LYS A 229 16.64 -20.07 -6.23
C LYS A 229 15.32 -19.62 -5.58
N ALA A 230 14.42 -19.01 -6.37
CA ALA A 230 13.10 -18.58 -5.91
C ALA A 230 12.08 -18.67 -7.05
N ILE A 231 10.86 -19.08 -6.73
CA ILE A 231 9.72 -19.12 -7.66
C ILE A 231 8.60 -18.28 -7.02
N ALA A 232 8.13 -17.26 -7.74
CA ALA A 232 6.98 -16.45 -7.35
C ALA A 232 5.82 -16.68 -8.31
N ILE A 233 4.64 -16.98 -7.78
CA ILE A 233 3.45 -17.31 -8.57
C ILE A 233 2.39 -16.24 -8.36
N TYR A 234 1.83 -15.72 -9.46
CA TYR A 234 0.83 -14.68 -9.44
C TYR A 234 -0.46 -15.12 -10.14
N PRO A 235 -1.65 -14.78 -9.61
CA PRO A 235 -2.92 -15.20 -10.18
C PRO A 235 -3.32 -14.46 -11.48
N ARG A 236 -2.61 -13.39 -11.87
CA ARG A 236 -2.92 -12.57 -13.04
C ARG A 236 -1.65 -12.13 -13.75
N ILE A 237 -1.69 -12.07 -15.08
CA ILE A 237 -0.54 -11.66 -15.92
C ILE A 237 -0.17 -10.19 -15.66
N GLU A 238 -1.15 -9.30 -15.52
CA GLU A 238 -0.92 -7.88 -15.23
C GLU A 238 -0.23 -7.70 -13.88
N LEU A 239 -0.65 -8.47 -12.88
CA LEU A 239 0.02 -8.45 -11.57
C LEU A 239 1.45 -8.99 -11.68
N LEU A 240 1.68 -10.06 -12.45
CA LEU A 240 3.02 -10.58 -12.69
C LEU A 240 3.92 -9.51 -13.31
N LYS A 241 3.43 -8.76 -14.31
CA LYS A 241 4.16 -7.66 -14.96
C LYS A 241 4.57 -6.57 -13.95
N ASP A 242 3.66 -6.18 -13.07
CA ASP A 242 3.96 -5.20 -12.02
C ASP A 242 5.00 -5.75 -11.02
N GLN A 243 4.87 -7.02 -10.61
CA GLN A 243 5.75 -7.61 -9.62
C GLN A 243 7.14 -7.93 -10.15
N ILE A 244 7.30 -8.30 -11.43
CA ILE A 244 8.64 -8.48 -12.02
C ILE A 244 9.38 -7.15 -12.15
N ALA A 245 8.67 -6.05 -12.47
CA ALA A 245 9.29 -4.72 -12.52
C ALA A 245 9.80 -4.30 -11.14
N GLU A 246 9.02 -4.53 -10.08
CA GLU A 246 9.44 -4.27 -8.69
C GLU A 246 10.63 -5.16 -8.29
N ALA A 247 10.54 -6.47 -8.53
CA ALA A 247 11.61 -7.42 -8.21
C ALA A 247 12.92 -7.10 -8.96
N PHE A 248 12.81 -6.66 -10.21
CA PHE A 248 13.95 -6.17 -10.99
C PHE A 248 14.53 -4.90 -10.37
N SER A 249 13.70 -3.91 -10.03
CA SER A 249 14.19 -2.68 -9.40
C SER A 249 14.90 -2.94 -8.06
N GLU A 250 14.38 -3.85 -7.24
CA GLU A 250 15.01 -4.20 -5.95
C GLU A 250 16.29 -5.00 -6.15
N SER A 251 16.32 -5.94 -7.10
CA SER A 251 17.53 -6.74 -7.37
C SER A 251 18.69 -5.91 -7.91
N ARG A 252 18.42 -4.87 -8.70
CA ARG A 252 19.44 -3.94 -9.21
C ARG A 252 20.14 -3.16 -8.11
N LYS A 253 19.53 -2.99 -6.92
CA LYS A 253 20.22 -2.40 -5.75
C LYS A 253 21.42 -3.23 -5.30
N LEU A 254 21.43 -4.53 -5.64
CA LEU A 254 22.48 -5.46 -5.25
C LEU A 254 23.64 -5.50 -6.26
N ASP A 255 23.50 -4.94 -7.46
CA ASP A 255 24.50 -5.06 -8.52
C ASP A 255 25.88 -4.53 -8.08
N GLY A 256 25.91 -3.41 -7.34
CA GLY A 256 27.14 -2.84 -6.81
C GLY A 256 27.80 -3.69 -5.72
N LEU A 257 27.02 -4.46 -4.95
CA LEU A 257 27.50 -5.41 -3.96
C LEU A 257 28.05 -6.68 -4.64
N LEU A 258 27.27 -7.24 -5.56
CA LEU A 258 27.61 -8.47 -6.29
C LEU A 258 28.84 -8.25 -7.21
N GLY A 259 28.92 -7.10 -7.87
CA GLY A 259 30.05 -6.76 -8.74
C GLY A 259 31.38 -6.68 -7.98
N ARG A 260 31.41 -6.16 -6.74
CA ARG A 260 32.61 -6.16 -5.89
C ARG A 260 33.06 -7.57 -5.49
N ARG A 261 32.16 -8.54 -5.54
CA ARG A 261 32.41 -9.96 -5.24
C ARG A 261 32.71 -10.78 -6.49
N GLY A 262 32.77 -10.16 -7.68
CA GLY A 262 32.91 -10.86 -8.96
C GLY A 262 31.70 -11.73 -9.33
N GLN A 263 30.55 -11.51 -8.69
CA GLN A 263 29.32 -12.23 -8.96
C GLN A 263 28.48 -11.50 -10.02
N GLY A 264 27.76 -12.28 -10.83
CA GLY A 264 26.81 -11.74 -11.80
C GLY A 264 25.60 -11.11 -11.11
N ALA A 265 24.94 -10.21 -11.85
CA ALA A 265 23.69 -9.60 -11.41
C ALA A 265 22.59 -10.67 -11.24
N VAL A 266 21.65 -10.46 -10.30
CA VAL A 266 20.52 -11.38 -10.13
C VAL A 266 19.71 -11.45 -11.42
N VAL A 267 19.50 -12.68 -11.91
CA VAL A 267 18.71 -12.97 -13.11
C VAL A 267 17.25 -13.19 -12.72
N LEU A 268 16.34 -12.54 -13.44
CA LEU A 268 14.89 -12.71 -13.27
C LEU A 268 14.28 -13.15 -14.59
N GLY A 269 13.38 -14.13 -14.53
CA GLY A 269 12.60 -14.60 -15.67
C GLY A 269 11.11 -14.51 -15.36
N ALA A 270 10.31 -14.22 -16.39
CA ALA A 270 8.86 -14.31 -16.36
C ALA A 270 8.41 -15.40 -17.33
N TYR A 271 7.53 -16.29 -16.86
CA TYR A 271 6.89 -17.31 -17.68
C TYR A 271 5.37 -17.15 -17.56
N TYR A 272 4.71 -16.82 -18.66
CA TYR A 272 3.26 -16.70 -18.79
C TYR A 272 2.83 -17.03 -20.23
N GLY A 273 1.53 -17.00 -20.51
CA GLY A 273 0.97 -17.52 -21.77
C GLY A 273 1.57 -16.94 -23.07
N ASP A 274 2.08 -15.71 -23.04
CA ASP A 274 2.70 -15.08 -24.22
C ASP A 274 4.23 -15.23 -24.26
N THR A 275 4.84 -15.95 -23.31
CA THR A 275 6.29 -16.22 -23.32
C THR A 275 6.62 -17.20 -24.44
N PRO A 276 7.43 -16.81 -25.44
CA PRO A 276 7.85 -17.73 -26.50
C PRO A 276 8.60 -18.94 -25.92
N VAL A 277 8.35 -20.12 -26.49
CA VAL A 277 9.00 -21.39 -26.13
C VAL A 277 10.24 -21.60 -27.00
#